data_AF-A0A1V4ISJ9-F1
#
_entry.id   AF-A0A1V4ISJ9-F1
#
_cell.length_a   1.000
_cell.length_b   1.000
_cell.length_c   1.000
_cell.angle_alpha   90.00
_cell.angle_beta   90.00
_cell.angle_gamma   90.00
#
_symmetry.space_group_name_H-M   'P 1'
#
loop_
_entity.id
_entity.type
_entity.pdbx_description
1 polymer ?
#
loop_
_entity_poly.entity_id
_entity_poly.type
_entity_poly.pdbx_seq_one_letter_code
_entity_poly.pdbx_strand_id
1 'polypeptide(L)'
;MKDFPEFMKSEKNHISNNQQNTKDIDGYFFEGEDGSQMAFWTCYSDRTSKEHEHEFDEYMVCVCGQYTVTMNDQEFVLNGHLNRNFCWRI
;
A
#
# COMPACT_ATOMS: atom_id res chain seq x y z
N MET A 1 9.21 -8.54 -10.55
CA MET A 1 9.00 -7.16 -11.07
C MET A 1 9.83 -6.24 -10.19
N LYS A 2 10.57 -5.24 -10.72
CA LYS A 2 11.43 -4.39 -9.87
C LYS A 2 10.69 -3.23 -9.23
N ASP A 3 9.65 -2.74 -9.90
CA ASP A 3 8.81 -1.61 -9.49
C ASP A 3 7.50 -1.63 -10.31
N PHE A 4 6.49 -0.86 -9.91
CA PHE A 4 5.31 -0.62 -10.72
C PHE A 4 5.68 0.08 -12.06
N PRO A 5 4.92 -0.16 -13.15
CA PRO A 5 5.15 0.51 -14.42
C PRO A 5 5.13 2.03 -14.29
N GLU A 6 6.03 2.72 -15.01
CA GLU A 6 6.14 4.19 -14.97
C GLU A 6 4.83 4.91 -15.29
N PHE A 7 3.99 4.34 -16.17
CA PHE A 7 2.70 4.96 -16.51
C PHE A 7 1.71 5.00 -15.32
N MET A 8 1.93 4.18 -14.28
CA MET A 8 1.13 4.19 -13.05
C MET A 8 1.67 5.20 -12.03
N LYS A 9 2.86 5.76 -12.23
CA LYS A 9 3.58 6.62 -11.27
C LYS A 9 3.48 8.10 -11.66
N SER A 10 2.27 8.58 -11.94
CA SER A 10 2.06 10.00 -12.23
C SER A 10 2.19 10.84 -10.96
N GLU A 11 2.95 11.94 -11.02
CA GLU A 11 3.04 12.93 -9.92
C GLU A 11 1.68 13.47 -9.47
N LYS A 12 0.68 13.50 -10.37
CA LYS A 12 -0.68 13.92 -10.02
C LYS A 12 -1.38 13.00 -9.01
N ASN A 13 -0.92 11.75 -8.97
CA ASN A 13 -1.48 10.70 -8.12
C ASN A 13 -0.56 10.41 -6.93
N HIS A 14 0.60 11.07 -6.83
CA HIS A 14 1.58 10.81 -5.79
C HIS A 14 1.05 11.22 -4.41
N ILE A 15 1.15 10.31 -3.44
CA ILE A 15 0.73 10.56 -2.06
C ILE A 15 1.88 11.26 -1.34
N SER A 16 1.63 12.49 -0.90
CA SER A 16 2.62 13.27 -0.15
C SER A 16 3.17 12.49 1.04
N ASN A 17 4.49 12.52 1.23
CA ASN A 17 5.16 11.91 2.37
C ASN A 17 4.57 12.32 3.74
N ASN A 18 3.97 13.51 3.82
CA ASN A 18 3.34 14.01 5.05
C ASN A 18 2.01 13.30 5.40
N GLN A 19 1.40 12.61 4.43
CA GLN A 19 0.15 11.87 4.58
C GLN A 19 0.38 10.37 4.82
N GLN A 20 1.63 9.93 4.83
CA GLN A 20 1.98 8.52 4.96
C GLN A 20 2.21 8.12 6.43
N ASN A 21 1.63 6.98 6.82
CA ASN A 21 1.77 6.43 8.18
C ASN A 21 3.05 5.63 8.40
N THR A 22 3.81 5.38 7.32
CA THR A 22 5.04 4.57 7.33
C THR A 22 6.15 5.38 6.68
N LYS A 23 7.37 5.29 7.23
CA LYS A 23 8.54 5.90 6.60
C LYS A 23 9.04 5.05 5.45
N ASP A 24 9.74 5.67 4.49
CA ASP A 24 10.46 4.94 3.43
C ASP A 24 9.55 4.08 2.55
N ILE A 25 8.36 4.60 2.28
CA ILE A 25 7.42 4.07 1.30
C ILE A 25 7.14 5.13 0.24
N ASP A 26 6.68 4.69 -0.92
CA ASP A 26 6.26 5.56 -2.02
C ASP A 26 4.90 5.10 -2.51
N GLY A 27 3.96 6.04 -2.64
CA GLY A 27 2.55 5.73 -2.77
C GLY A 27 1.85 6.53 -3.85
N TYR A 28 0.90 5.90 -4.54
CA TYR A 28 0.09 6.55 -5.56
C TYR A 28 -1.39 6.20 -5.37
N PHE A 29 -2.26 7.20 -5.47
CA PHE A 29 -3.70 7.13 -5.22
C PHE A 29 -4.51 7.41 -6.50
N PHE A 30 -5.59 6.66 -6.68
CA PHE A 30 -6.51 6.75 -7.80
C PHE A 30 -7.93 6.79 -7.28
N GLU A 31 -8.74 7.65 -7.89
CA GLU A 31 -10.17 7.74 -7.63
C GLU A 31 -10.91 7.37 -8.92
N GLY A 32 -11.86 6.44 -8.80
CA GLY A 32 -12.79 6.07 -9.86
C GLY A 32 -13.90 7.11 -9.99
N GLU A 33 -14.58 7.13 -11.15
CA GLU A 33 -15.68 8.08 -11.40
C GLU A 33 -16.87 7.92 -10.44
N ASP A 34 -17.01 6.73 -9.84
CA ASP A 34 -18.01 6.39 -8.83
C ASP A 34 -17.57 6.71 -7.39
N GLY A 35 -16.39 7.32 -7.20
CA GLY A 35 -15.79 7.59 -5.90
C GLY A 35 -15.08 6.39 -5.28
N SER A 36 -14.98 5.26 -5.98
CA SER A 36 -14.13 4.14 -5.56
C SER A 36 -12.66 4.57 -5.51
N GLN A 37 -11.89 3.97 -4.61
CA GLN A 37 -10.51 4.36 -4.38
C GLN A 37 -9.58 3.17 -4.55
N MET A 38 -8.36 3.45 -4.98
CA MET A 38 -7.29 2.47 -5.04
C MET A 38 -5.97 3.18 -4.83
N ALA A 39 -5.13 2.62 -3.98
CA ALA A 39 -3.75 3.07 -3.89
C ALA A 39 -2.77 1.91 -3.82
N PHE A 40 -1.57 2.15 -4.32
CA PHE A 40 -0.48 1.18 -4.26
C PHE A 40 0.75 1.80 -3.63
N TRP A 41 1.52 0.98 -2.92
CA TRP A 41 2.76 1.40 -2.30
C TRP A 41 3.92 0.46 -2.63
N THR A 42 5.06 1.07 -2.89
CA THR A 42 6.36 0.43 -2.86
C THR A 42 6.99 0.69 -1.49
N CYS A 43 7.34 -0.38 -0.78
CA CYS A 43 8.05 -0.30 0.49
C CYS A 43 9.52 -0.70 0.27
N TYR A 44 10.45 0.24 0.48
CA TYR A 44 11.85 0.03 0.11
C TYR A 44 12.64 -0.74 1.17
N SER A 45 12.11 -0.86 2.38
CA SER A 45 12.73 -1.60 3.48
C SER A 45 11.71 -2.02 4.53
N ASP A 46 12.06 -2.95 5.43
CA ASP A 46 11.14 -3.42 6.46
C ASP A 46 10.78 -2.28 7.43
N ARG A 47 9.48 -2.02 7.59
CA ARG A 47 8.94 -0.91 8.36
C ARG A 47 7.62 -1.28 9.01
N THR A 48 7.32 -0.61 10.11
CA THR A 48 6.04 -0.70 10.81
C THR A 48 5.28 0.61 10.59
N SER A 49 4.02 0.52 10.15
CA SER A 49 3.13 1.67 10.06
C SER A 49 2.62 2.06 11.44
N LYS A 50 2.20 3.32 11.60
CA LYS A 50 1.31 3.67 12.72
C LYS A 50 -0.04 2.98 12.55
N GLU A 51 -0.62 2.55 13.66
CA GLU A 51 -2.01 2.13 13.72
C GLU A 51 -2.94 3.28 13.31
N HIS A 52 -4.01 2.94 12.60
CA HIS A 52 -4.99 3.88 12.09
C HIS A 52 -6.30 3.13 11.80
N GLU A 53 -7.39 3.87 11.74
CA GLU A 53 -8.73 3.39 11.42
C GLU A 53 -9.35 4.24 10.32
N HIS A 54 -10.32 3.68 9.61
CA HIS A 54 -11.08 4.37 8.57
C HIS A 54 -12.56 4.01 8.68
N GLU A 55 -13.42 4.85 8.09
CA GLU A 55 -14.89 4.64 8.10
C GLU A 55 -15.37 3.65 7.02
N PHE A 56 -14.46 3.05 6.25
CA PHE A 56 -14.74 2.13 5.15
C PHE A 56 -13.90 0.86 5.24
N ASP A 57 -14.37 -0.20 4.59
CA ASP A 57 -13.63 -1.45 4.47
C ASP A 57 -12.50 -1.31 3.44
N GLU A 58 -11.29 -1.68 3.83
CA GLU A 58 -10.13 -1.76 2.94
C GLU A 58 -9.86 -3.23 2.58
N TYR A 59 -9.69 -3.53 1.30
CA TYR A 59 -9.08 -4.79 0.88
C TYR A 59 -7.58 -4.58 0.68
N MET A 60 -6.76 -5.53 1.14
CA MET A 60 -5.31 -5.48 1.00
C MET A 60 -4.79 -6.72 0.28
N VAL A 61 -3.91 -6.51 -0.69
CA VAL A 61 -3.20 -7.57 -1.40
C VAL A 61 -1.71 -7.28 -1.36
N CYS A 62 -0.94 -8.20 -0.78
CA CYS A 62 0.51 -8.17 -0.94
C CYS A 62 0.83 -8.70 -2.33
N VAL A 63 1.05 -7.79 -3.28
CA VAL A 63 1.40 -8.16 -4.66
C VAL A 63 2.76 -8.83 -4.67
N CYS A 64 3.67 -8.43 -3.78
CA CYS A 64 5.00 -8.99 -3.72
C CYS A 64 5.70 -8.85 -2.37
N GLY A 65 6.64 -9.74 -2.06
CA GLY A 65 7.30 -9.74 -0.75
C GLY A 65 6.38 -10.26 0.34
N GLN A 66 6.44 -9.65 1.52
CA GLN A 66 5.60 -10.03 2.65
C GLN A 66 5.10 -8.79 3.37
N TYR A 67 3.85 -8.85 3.83
CA TYR A 67 3.25 -7.83 4.68
C TYR A 67 2.53 -8.51 5.83
N THR A 68 2.76 -8.05 7.05
CA THR A 68 2.02 -8.51 8.24
C THR A 68 0.99 -7.44 8.59
N VAL A 69 -0.28 -7.80 8.47
CA VAL A 69 -1.40 -6.98 8.94
C VAL A 69 -1.67 -7.36 10.40
N THR A 70 -1.83 -6.38 11.28
CA THR A 70 -2.38 -6.60 12.62
C THR A 70 -3.75 -5.93 12.69
N MET A 71 -4.80 -6.71 12.96
CA MET A 71 -6.18 -6.23 13.11
C MET A 71 -6.80 -6.93 14.32
N ASN A 72 -7.42 -6.17 15.23
CA ASN A 72 -8.04 -6.71 16.45
C ASN A 72 -7.09 -7.61 17.26
N ASP A 73 -5.85 -7.15 17.47
CA ASP A 73 -4.77 -7.89 18.14
C ASP A 73 -4.38 -9.23 17.49
N GLN A 74 -4.85 -9.50 16.27
CA GLN A 74 -4.52 -10.69 15.49
C GLN A 74 -3.62 -10.34 14.30
N GLU A 75 -2.57 -11.14 14.12
CA GLU A 75 -1.65 -11.01 12.98
C GLU A 75 -2.05 -11.90 11.80
N PHE A 76 -1.92 -11.35 10.59
CA PHE A 76 -2.15 -12.02 9.33
C PHE A 76 -0.97 -11.77 8.40
N VAL A 77 -0.31 -12.84 7.96
CA VAL A 77 0.83 -12.74 7.04
C VAL A 77 0.35 -12.89 5.60
N LEU A 78 0.50 -11.83 4.82
CA LEU A 78 0.23 -11.81 3.39
C LEU A 78 1.53 -12.06 2.63
N ASN A 79 1.55 -13.11 1.82
CA ASN A 79 2.70 -13.47 0.99
C ASN A 79 2.42 -13.14 -0.47
N GLY A 80 3.22 -12.25 -1.05
CA GLY A 80 3.14 -11.96 -2.47
C GLY A 80 3.90 -12.97 -3.30
N HIS A 81 3.23 -13.56 -4.29
CA HIS A 81 3.80 -14.64 -5.11
C HIS A 81 4.70 -14.15 -6.26
N LEU A 82 4.99 -12.84 -6.35
CA LEU A 82 5.67 -12.23 -7.49
C LEU A 82 7.17 -11.89 -7.31
N ASN A 83 7.99 -12.56 -6.50
CA ASN A 83 9.44 -12.23 -6.36
C ASN A 83 9.77 -10.70 -6.17
N ARG A 84 9.71 -10.22 -4.91
CA ARG A 84 10.04 -8.87 -4.31
C ARG A 84 8.97 -7.73 -4.15
N ASN A 85 8.62 -7.46 -2.88
CA ASN A 85 7.99 -6.32 -2.14
C ASN A 85 6.98 -5.35 -2.80
N PHE A 86 5.70 -5.38 -2.39
CA PHE A 86 4.62 -4.40 -2.62
C PHE A 86 3.48 -4.55 -1.58
N CYS A 87 2.91 -3.42 -1.17
CA CYS A 87 1.76 -3.31 -0.27
C CYS A 87 0.63 -2.54 -0.97
N TRP A 88 -0.61 -3.04 -0.90
CA TRP A 88 -1.80 -2.40 -1.48
C TRP A 88 -2.78 -2.04 -0.37
N ARG A 89 -3.25 -0.80 -0.33
CA ARG A 89 -4.26 -0.30 0.62
C ARG A 89 -5.35 0.32 -0.26
N ILE A 90 -6.57 -0.21 -0.24
CA ILE A 90 -7.73 0.58 -0.68
C ILE A 90 -7.91 1.66 0.37
#